data_AF-A0A1H7T3V2-F1
#
_entry.id   AF-A0A1H7T3V2-F1
#
_cell.length_a   1.000
_cell.length_b   1.000
_cell.length_c   1.000
_cell.angle_alpha   90.00
_cell.angle_beta   90.00
_cell.angle_gamma   90.00
#
_symmetry.space_group_name_H-M   'P 1'
#
loop_
_entity.id
_entity.type
_entity.pdbx_description
1 polymer ?
#
loop_
_entity_poly.entity_id
_entity_poly.type
_entity_poly.pdbx_seq_one_letter_code
_entity_poly.pdbx_strand_id
1 'polypeptide(L)'
;MFDLASIWGNGVGWIQYEPDVSKRRKFMDDYFEEVLAGYRSETNLEDSMLDQLPLFIQLNLMENILGRFEDMDNNWEEPGCYEDLLYLIKCLEEDISYMGFFHEIYSSEEPFE
;
A
#
# COMPACT_ATOMS: atom_id res chain seq x y z
N MET A 1 -14.64 1.03 0.88
CA MET A 1 -13.47 1.68 0.24
C MET A 1 -12.20 1.53 1.05
N PHE A 2 -12.20 1.85 2.35
CA PHE A 2 -11.01 1.68 3.18
C PHE A 2 -10.54 0.21 3.22
N ASP A 3 -11.47 -0.71 3.45
CA ASP A 3 -11.30 -2.16 3.32
C ASP A 3 -10.70 -2.61 1.98
N LEU A 4 -11.20 -2.09 0.85
CA LEU A 4 -10.68 -2.39 -0.47
C LEU A 4 -9.25 -1.87 -0.66
N ALA A 5 -8.93 -0.69 -0.12
CA ALA A 5 -7.57 -0.16 -0.14
C ALA A 5 -6.61 -0.97 0.76
N SER A 6 -7.07 -1.44 1.92
CA SER A 6 -6.29 -2.34 2.78
C SER A 6 -6.05 -3.69 2.10
N ILE A 7 -7.07 -4.26 1.44
CA ILE A 7 -6.92 -5.50 0.66
C ILE A 7 -5.96 -5.30 -0.52
N TRP A 8 -6.05 -4.16 -1.22
CA TRP A 8 -5.10 -3.81 -2.27
C TRP A 8 -3.66 -3.80 -1.72
N GLY A 9 -3.44 -3.15 -0.58
CA GLY A 9 -2.12 -3.12 0.09
C GLY A 9 -1.62 -4.51 0.46
N ASN A 10 -2.49 -5.39 0.97
CA ASN A 10 -2.12 -6.78 1.29
C ASN A 10 -1.69 -7.60 0.05
N GLY A 11 -2.21 -7.23 -1.13
CA GLY A 11 -1.82 -7.83 -2.41
C GLY A 11 -0.32 -7.69 -2.72
N VAL A 12 0.29 -6.58 -2.27
CA VAL A 12 1.72 -6.27 -2.49
C VAL A 12 2.63 -7.41 -2.01
N GLY A 13 2.30 -8.01 -0.85
CA GLY A 13 3.12 -9.06 -0.25
C GLY A 13 3.31 -10.30 -1.13
N TRP A 14 2.38 -10.58 -2.06
CA TRP A 14 2.44 -11.74 -2.96
C TRP A 14 3.46 -11.57 -4.10
N ILE A 15 3.80 -10.33 -4.45
CA ILE A 15 4.63 -10.01 -5.62
C ILE A 15 5.77 -9.02 -5.28
N GLN A 16 6.05 -8.84 -3.98
CA GLN A 16 7.02 -7.86 -3.47
C GLN A 16 8.45 -8.08 -4.00
N TYR A 17 8.85 -9.32 -4.26
CA TYR A 17 10.21 -9.67 -4.71
C TYR A 17 10.37 -9.71 -6.25
N GLU A 18 9.34 -9.35 -7.02
CA GLU A 18 9.47 -9.29 -8.48
C GLU A 18 10.18 -7.99 -8.91
N PRO A 19 11.34 -8.08 -9.58
CA PRO A 19 12.09 -6.88 -9.97
C PRO A 19 11.43 -6.07 -11.09
N ASP A 20 10.63 -6.70 -11.95
CA ASP A 20 9.97 -6.03 -13.07
C ASP A 20 8.70 -5.29 -12.61
N VAL A 21 8.75 -3.96 -12.61
CA VAL A 21 7.61 -3.09 -12.27
C VAL A 21 6.37 -3.37 -13.13
N SER A 22 6.55 -3.75 -14.39
CA SER A 22 5.43 -4.05 -15.29
C SER A 22 4.75 -5.35 -14.91
N LYS A 23 5.53 -6.36 -14.45
CA LYS A 23 4.96 -7.60 -13.93
C LYS A 23 4.25 -7.41 -12.60
N ARG A 24 4.81 -6.59 -11.71
CA ARG A 24 4.16 -6.20 -10.45
C ARG A 24 2.83 -5.51 -10.70
N ARG A 25 2.79 -4.54 -11.63
CA ARG A 25 1.54 -3.86 -12.01
C ARG A 25 0.51 -4.84 -12.56
N LYS A 26 0.92 -5.67 -13.54
CA LYS A 26 0.03 -6.67 -14.13
C LYS A 26 -0.54 -7.62 -13.07
N PHE A 27 0.31 -8.11 -12.15
CA PHE A 27 -0.14 -8.96 -11.06
C PHE A 27 -1.17 -8.25 -10.19
N MET A 28 -0.91 -7.00 -9.79
CA MET A 28 -1.83 -6.24 -8.94
C MET A 28 -3.15 -5.95 -9.63
N ASP A 29 -3.15 -5.68 -10.93
CA ASP A 29 -4.36 -5.52 -11.74
C ASP A 29 -5.16 -6.84 -11.76
N ASP A 30 -4.53 -7.95 -12.16
CA ASP A 30 -5.17 -9.28 -12.24
C ASP A 30 -5.69 -9.74 -10.85
N TYR A 31 -4.91 -9.51 -9.79
CA TYR A 31 -5.29 -9.81 -8.39
C TYR A 31 -6.50 -9.01 -7.95
N PHE A 32 -6.49 -7.70 -8.21
CA PHE A 32 -7.53 -6.82 -7.71
C PHE A 32 -8.83 -6.97 -8.50
N GLU A 33 -8.78 -7.34 -9.77
CA GLU A 33 -9.97 -7.76 -10.53
C GLU A 33 -10.71 -8.92 -9.87
N GLU A 34 -9.99 -9.95 -9.39
CA GLU A 34 -10.60 -11.08 -8.67
C GLU A 34 -11.19 -10.64 -7.32
N VAL A 35 -10.49 -9.78 -6.58
CA VAL A 35 -11.00 -9.17 -5.34
C VAL A 35 -12.30 -8.42 -5.59
N LEU A 36 -12.35 -7.60 -6.65
CA LEU A 36 -13.55 -6.83 -6.99
C LEU A 36 -14.71 -7.71 -7.43
N ALA A 37 -14.44 -8.79 -8.17
CA ALA A 37 -15.46 -9.76 -8.55
C ALA A 37 -16.12 -10.39 -7.31
N GLY A 38 -15.31 -10.83 -6.34
CA GLY A 38 -15.80 -11.35 -5.07
C GLY A 38 -16.53 -10.31 -4.22
N TYR A 39 -15.97 -9.10 -4.10
CA TYR A 39 -16.61 -8.03 -3.32
C TYR A 39 -17.98 -7.63 -3.88
N ARG A 40 -18.09 -7.56 -5.22
CA ARG A 40 -19.33 -7.21 -5.93
C ARG A 40 -20.41 -8.29 -5.87
N SER A 41 -20.09 -9.54 -5.54
CA SER A 41 -21.11 -10.58 -5.39
C SER A 41 -21.99 -10.33 -4.16
N GLU A 42 -21.43 -9.70 -3.12
CA GLU A 42 -22.10 -9.45 -1.85
C GLU A 42 -22.44 -7.97 -1.60
N THR A 43 -21.74 -7.05 -2.28
CA THR A 43 -21.85 -5.60 -2.02
C THR A 43 -22.03 -4.80 -3.30
N ASN A 44 -23.01 -3.89 -3.31
CA ASN A 44 -23.16 -2.93 -4.42
C ASN A 44 -22.02 -1.90 -4.37
N LEU A 45 -21.17 -1.90 -5.39
CA LEU A 45 -20.02 -1.02 -5.50
C LEU A 45 -20.05 -0.29 -6.84
N GLU A 46 -20.31 1.02 -6.80
CA GLU A 46 -20.31 1.86 -8.00
C GLU A 46 -18.88 2.11 -8.50
N ASP A 47 -18.70 2.19 -9.82
CA ASP A 47 -17.40 2.51 -10.42
C ASP A 47 -16.87 3.88 -9.95
N SER A 48 -17.77 4.84 -9.71
CA SER A 48 -17.45 6.17 -9.16
C SER A 48 -16.76 6.11 -7.78
N MET A 49 -17.03 5.06 -7.00
CA MET A 49 -16.36 4.85 -5.72
C MET A 49 -14.96 4.30 -5.92
N LEU A 50 -14.74 3.47 -6.95
CA LEU A 50 -13.43 2.93 -7.30
C LEU A 50 -12.47 4.01 -7.82
N ASP A 51 -12.99 5.07 -8.44
CA ASP A 51 -12.18 6.23 -8.82
C ASP A 51 -11.49 6.89 -7.60
N GLN A 52 -12.02 6.67 -6.39
CA GLN A 52 -11.43 7.16 -5.14
C GLN A 52 -10.43 6.18 -4.51
N LEU A 53 -10.24 4.99 -5.07
CA LEU A 53 -9.34 3.98 -4.50
C LEU A 53 -7.90 4.52 -4.25
N PRO A 54 -7.27 5.28 -5.17
CA PRO A 54 -5.94 5.85 -4.90
C PRO A 54 -5.91 6.75 -3.67
N LEU A 55 -6.98 7.53 -3.43
CA LEU A 55 -7.10 8.36 -2.23
C LEU A 55 -7.17 7.49 -0.96
N PHE A 56 -7.94 6.40 -0.99
CA PHE A 56 -8.04 5.48 0.15
C PHE A 56 -6.75 4.68 0.40
N ILE A 57 -5.96 4.40 -0.64
CA ILE A 57 -4.62 3.82 -0.50
C ILE A 57 -3.69 4.82 0.21
N GLN A 58 -3.77 6.12 -0.15
CA GLN A 58 -3.03 7.16 0.56
C GLN A 58 -3.47 7.30 2.03
N LEU A 59 -4.78 7.18 2.31
CA LEU A 59 -5.28 7.18 3.69
C LEU A 59 -4.76 5.98 4.49
N ASN A 60 -4.68 4.78 3.89
CA ASN A 60 -4.04 3.62 4.52
C ASN A 60 -2.56 3.88 4.82
N LEU A 61 -1.82 4.52 3.91
CA LEU A 61 -0.42 4.90 4.16
C LEU A 61 -0.32 5.81 5.39
N MET A 62 -1.18 6.82 5.50
CA MET A 62 -1.19 7.73 6.65
C MET A 62 -1.58 7.01 7.95
N GLU A 63 -2.54 6.09 7.90
CA GLU A 63 -2.90 5.24 9.06
C GLU A 63 -1.70 4.40 9.50
N ASN A 64 -0.99 3.75 8.58
CA ASN A 64 0.19 2.94 8.89
C ASN A 64 1.29 3.78 9.56
N ILE A 65 1.57 4.99 9.07
CA ILE A 65 2.55 5.90 9.69
C ILE A 65 2.13 6.25 11.12
N LEU A 66 0.85 6.61 11.33
CA LEU A 66 0.34 6.96 12.66
C LEU A 66 0.38 5.75 13.61
N GLY A 67 0.02 4.57 13.15
CA GLY A 67 0.10 3.32 13.92
C GLY A 67 1.52 3.02 14.39
N ARG A 68 2.53 3.22 13.52
CA ARG A 68 3.94 3.06 13.92
C ARG A 68 4.38 4.06 14.97
N PHE A 69 3.95 5.33 14.88
CA PHE A 69 4.23 6.30 15.94
C PHE A 69 3.56 5.93 17.27
N GLU A 70 2.34 5.40 17.23
CA GLU A 70 1.65 4.88 18.42
C GLU A 70 2.41 3.69 19.04
N ASP A 71 2.84 2.71 18.23
CA ASP A 71 3.63 1.57 18.69
C ASP A 71 4.94 2.02 19.35
N MET A 72 5.62 3.00 18.76
CA MET A 72 6.86 3.56 19.31
C MET A 72 6.64 4.28 20.65
N ASP A 73 5.59 5.08 20.78
CA ASP A 73 5.25 5.75 22.04
C ASP A 73 4.94 4.72 23.14
N ASN A 74 4.22 3.65 22.77
CA ASN A 74 3.91 2.55 23.68
C ASN A 74 5.15 1.75 24.11
N ASN A 75 6.16 1.64 23.23
CA ASN A 75 7.36 0.82 23.45
C ASN A 75 8.62 1.62 23.84
N TRP A 76 8.53 2.95 23.90
CA TRP A 76 9.66 3.87 24.15
C TRP A 76 10.77 3.77 23.09
N GLU A 77 10.39 3.59 21.83
CA GLU A 77 11.31 3.44 20.69
C GLU A 77 11.49 4.76 19.92
N GLU A 78 12.64 4.93 19.27
CA GLU A 78 12.93 6.13 18.48
C GLU A 78 12.49 5.98 17.00
N PRO A 79 12.13 7.07 16.30
CA PRO A 79 11.63 7.04 14.92
C PRO A 79 12.54 6.39 13.87
N GLY A 80 13.84 6.30 14.15
CA GLY A 80 14.82 5.71 13.23
C GLY A 80 14.92 4.18 13.30
N CYS A 81 14.12 3.51 14.14
CA CYS A 81 14.19 2.06 14.32
C CYS A 81 13.52 1.25 13.21
N TYR A 82 12.76 1.89 12.31
CA TYR A 82 11.90 1.23 11.34
C TYR A 82 12.14 1.77 9.92
N GLU A 83 12.86 1.00 9.10
CA GLU A 83 13.12 1.32 7.69
C GLU A 83 11.82 1.50 6.90
N ASP A 84 10.82 0.67 7.18
CA ASP A 84 9.50 0.75 6.56
C ASP A 84 8.73 2.03 6.91
N LEU A 85 8.87 2.55 8.13
CA LEU A 85 8.31 3.85 8.51
C LEU A 85 8.97 4.98 7.71
N LEU A 86 10.30 5.00 7.62
CA LEU A 86 11.04 6.02 6.88
C LEU A 86 10.69 5.99 5.39
N TYR A 87 10.56 4.80 4.81
CA TYR A 87 10.13 4.61 3.44
C TYR A 87 8.73 5.17 3.18
N LEU A 88 7.76 4.88 4.06
CA LEU A 88 6.40 5.39 3.93
C LEU A 88 6.33 6.92 4.12
N ILE A 89 7.11 7.47 5.05
CA ILE A 89 7.24 8.93 5.23
C ILE A 89 7.78 9.57 3.96
N LYS A 90 8.83 9.00 3.36
CA LYS A 90 9.39 9.50 2.09
C LYS A 90 8.33 9.48 0.98
N CYS A 91 7.55 8.40 0.88
CA CYS A 91 6.45 8.33 -0.08
C CYS A 91 5.41 9.45 0.14
N LEU A 92 5.10 9.78 1.40
CA LEU A 92 4.18 10.87 1.75
C LEU A 92 4.76 12.24 1.41
N GLU A 93 6.03 12.49 1.76
CA GLU A 93 6.71 13.76 1.55
C GLU A 93 6.94 14.09 0.07
N GLU A 94 7.23 13.07 -0.74
CA GLU A 94 7.51 13.20 -2.18
C GLU A 94 6.26 12.99 -3.07
N ASP A 95 5.06 12.86 -2.49
CA ASP A 95 3.79 12.59 -3.19
C ASP A 95 3.84 11.33 -4.09
N ILE A 96 4.52 10.29 -3.61
CA ILE A 96 4.67 9.03 -4.32
C ILE A 96 3.48 8.13 -4.03
N SER A 97 2.67 7.91 -5.07
CA SER A 97 1.46 7.08 -5.01
C SER A 97 1.77 5.59 -4.77
N TYR A 98 0.74 4.85 -4.34
CA TYR A 98 0.78 3.40 -4.18
C TYR A 98 1.90 2.91 -3.24
N MET A 99 2.16 3.68 -2.18
CA MET A 99 3.19 3.36 -1.18
C MET A 99 4.56 3.11 -1.85
N GLY A 100 4.89 3.85 -2.92
CA GLY A 100 6.14 3.70 -3.64
C GLY A 100 6.30 2.40 -4.42
N PHE A 101 5.33 1.47 -4.37
CA PHE A 101 5.50 0.13 -4.90
C PHE A 101 5.91 0.14 -6.38
N PHE A 102 5.26 0.95 -7.21
CA PHE A 102 5.62 1.02 -8.64
C PHE A 102 6.67 2.09 -8.98
N HIS A 103 7.32 2.68 -7.98
CA HIS A 103 8.30 3.75 -8.14
C HIS A 103 9.72 3.20 -8.15
N GLU A 104 10.66 3.98 -8.70
CA GLU A 104 12.10 3.61 -8.76
C GLU A 104 12.78 3.54 -7.39
N ILE A 105 12.15 4.09 -6.35
CA ILE A 105 12.65 4.00 -4.96
C ILE A 105 12.41 2.62 -4.34
N TYR A 106 11.57 1.78 -4.96
CA TYR A 106 11.28 0.45 -4.45
C TYR A 106 12.35 -0.55 -4.87
N SER A 107 13.01 -1.16 -3.89
CA SER A 107 13.89 -2.30 -4.11
C SER A 107 13.13 -3.62 -3.95
N SER A 108 13.20 -4.50 -4.94
CA SER A 108 12.66 -5.86 -4.85
C SER A 108 13.57 -6.82 -4.09
N GLU A 109 14.83 -6.44 -3.85
CA GLU A 109 15.80 -7.25 -3.11
C GLU A 109 15.73 -6.93 -1.61
N GLU A 110 15.66 -5.65 -1.28
CA GLU A 110 15.57 -5.10 0.07
C GLU A 110 14.40 -4.13 0.13
N PRO A 111 13.15 -4.62 0.20
CA PRO A 111 11.98 -3.75 0.29
C PRO A 111 12.13 -2.81 1.50
N PHE A 112 11.84 -1.52 1.28
CA PHE A 112 11.86 -0.45 2.27
C PHE A 112 13.23 0.13 2.65
N GLU A 113 14.34 -0.34 2.06
CA GLU A 113 15.64 0.35 2.10
C GLU A 113 15.80 1.47 1.07
#